data_AF-A0A3M1FPS3-F1
#
_entry.id   AF-A0A3M1FPS3-F1
#
_cell.length_a   1.000
_cell.length_b   1.000
_cell.length_c   1.000
_cell.angle_alpha   90.00
_cell.angle_beta   90.00
_cell.angle_gamma   90.00
#
_symmetry.space_group_name_H-M   'P 1'
#
loop_
_entity.id
_entity.type
_entity.pdbx_description
1 polymer ?
#
loop_
_entity_poly.entity_id
_entity_poly.type
_entity_poly.pdbx_seq_one_letter_code
_entity_poly.pdbx_strand_id
1 'polypeptide(L)' 'MAVSTGDGRIYLADASQERILVYDKQGAYVEQLRDAEGAALGGLRSIYLDEANDTLFILTLTSLYAHPLPR' A
#
# COMPACT_ATOMS: atom_id res chain seq x y z
N MET A 1 -0.54 9.03 2.97
CA MET A 1 -0.78 9.34 1.53
C MET A 1 -1.71 8.29 0.96
N ALA A 2 -2.57 8.61 -0.01
CA ALA A 2 -3.48 7.65 -0.63
C ALA A 2 -3.30 7.58 -2.14
N VAL A 3 -3.50 6.40 -2.71
CA VAL A 3 -3.57 6.14 -4.16
C VAL A 3 -4.75 5.21 -4.43
N SER A 4 -5.36 5.30 -5.60
CA SER A 4 -6.51 4.48 -5.98
C SER A 4 -6.32 3.86 -7.34
N THR A 5 -6.80 2.64 -7.51
CA THR A 5 -6.88 1.94 -8.79
C THR A 5 -8.17 2.31 -9.54
N GLY A 6 -8.20 2.08 -10.85
CA GLY A 6 -9.35 2.33 -11.71
C GLY A 6 -10.58 1.46 -11.40
N ASP A 7 -10.39 0.28 -10.80
CA ASP A 7 -11.48 -0.58 -10.31
C ASP A 7 -12.07 -0.12 -8.97
N GLY A 8 -11.43 0.85 -8.31
CA GLY A 8 -11.95 1.53 -7.13
C GLY A 8 -11.38 1.05 -5.79
N ARG A 9 -10.28 0.29 -5.76
CA ARG A 9 -9.55 0.06 -4.50
C ARG A 9 -8.77 1.32 -4.12
N ILE A 10 -8.74 1.64 -2.83
CA ILE A 10 -8.01 2.77 -2.27
C ILE A 10 -6.95 2.23 -1.30
N TYR A 11 -5.70 2.55 -1.56
CA TYR A 11 -4.56 2.19 -0.73
C TYR A 11 -4.11 3.41 0.06
N LEU A 12 -4.11 3.31 1.38
CA LEU A 12 -3.74 4.38 2.30
C LEU A 12 -2.46 3.98 3.06
N ALA A 13 -1.37 4.68 2.79
CA ALA A 13 -0.13 4.59 3.56
C ALA A 13 -0.32 5.25 4.93
N ASP A 14 -0.33 4.44 5.98
CA ASP A 14 -0.35 4.84 7.39
C ASP A 14 1.06 4.66 7.98
N ALA A 15 1.88 5.69 7.82
CA ALA A 15 3.26 5.67 8.27
C ALA A 15 3.40 5.60 9.80
N SER A 16 2.40 6.06 10.55
CA SER A 16 2.45 6.05 12.01
C SER A 16 2.38 4.64 12.59
N GLN A 17 1.73 3.73 11.85
CA GLN A 17 1.52 2.34 12.22
C GLN A 17 2.22 1.36 11.27
N GLU A 18 3.11 1.88 10.41
CA GLU A 18 3.94 1.10 9.47
C GLU A 18 3.14 0.05 8.67
N ARG A 19 2.03 0.49 8.07
CA ARG A 19 1.10 -0.37 7.32
C ARG A 19 0.48 0.36 6.15
N ILE A 20 -0.15 -0.40 5.26
CA ILE A 20 -0.99 0.11 4.19
C ILE A 20 -2.40 -0.43 4.40
N LEU A 21 -3.39 0.44 4.51
CA LEU A 21 -4.80 0.07 4.63
C LEU A 21 -5.43 0.05 3.24
N VAL A 22 -6.29 -0.92 2.97
CA VAL A 22 -7.00 -1.06 1.70
C VAL A 22 -8.50 -0.89 1.94
N TYR A 23 -9.12 -0.04 1.14
CA TYR A 23 -10.56 0.22 1.16
C TYR A 23 -11.16 0.02 -0.23
N ASP A 24 -12.47 -0.22 -0.30
CA ASP A 24 -13.22 -0.11 -1.54
C ASP A 24 -13.60 1.36 -1.84
N LYS A 25 -14.22 1.59 -3.00
CA LYS A 25 -14.62 2.93 -3.46
C LYS A 25 -15.75 3.55 -2.62
N GLN A 26 -16.43 2.75 -1.81
CA GLN A 26 -17.42 3.22 -0.84
C GLN A 26 -16.79 3.58 0.52
N GLY A 27 -15.47 3.36 0.67
CA GLY A 27 -14.73 3.59 1.90
C GLY A 27 -14.87 2.45 2.91
N ALA A 28 -15.39 1.28 2.51
CA ALA A 28 -15.42 0.11 3.37
C ALA A 28 -14.02 -0.51 3.46
N TYR A 29 -13.61 -0.88 4.67
CA TYR A 29 -12.32 -1.53 4.90
C TYR A 29 -12.31 -2.93 4.28
N VAL A 30 -11.25 -3.23 3.53
CA VAL A 30 -11.03 -4.52 2.87
C VAL A 30 -9.96 -5.32 3.62
N GLU A 31 -8.75 -4.78 3.70
CA GLU A 31 -7.60 -5.45 4.32
C GLU A 31 -6.49 -4.46 4.72
N GLN A 32 -5.42 -5.00 5.29
CA GLN A 32 -4.20 -4.24 5.55
C GLN A 32 -2.97 -5.05 5.13
N LEU A 33 -2.01 -4.36 4.51
CA LEU A 33 -0.68 -4.89 4.25
C LEU A 33 0.25 -4.44 5.37
N ARG A 34 0.85 -5.40 6.05
CA ARG A 34 1.86 -5.19 7.09
C ARG A 34 2.97 -6.19 6.93
N ASP A 35 4.17 -5.83 7.35
CA ASP A 35 5.21 -6.81 7.56
C ASP A 35 4.88 -7.66 8.80
N ALA A 36 4.92 -8.99 8.64
CA ALA A 36 4.74 -9.92 9.74
C ALA A 36 5.96 -9.94 10.67
N GLU A 37 7.15 -9.69 10.12
CA GLU A 37 8.43 -9.69 10.85
C GLU A 37 8.80 -8.29 11.40
N GLY A 38 8.09 -7.25 10.95
CA GLY A 38 8.02 -5.93 11.60
C GLY A 38 9.13 -4.93 11.25
N ALA A 39 9.77 -5.03 10.08
CA ALA A 39 10.86 -4.11 9.70
C ALA A 39 10.72 -3.53 8.28
N ALA A 40 10.07 -4.23 7.35
CA ALA A 40 10.08 -3.86 5.94
C ALA A 40 9.41 -2.50 5.68
N LEU A 41 8.38 -2.12 6.44
CA LEU A 41 7.65 -0.87 6.27
C LEU A 41 8.17 0.28 7.15
N GLY A 42 9.33 0.10 7.78
CA GLY A 42 9.98 1.10 8.63
C GLY A 42 10.19 2.43 7.91
N GLY A 43 9.61 3.50 8.47
CA GLY A 43 9.67 4.83 7.88
C GLY A 43 9.01 4.92 6.49
N LEU A 44 7.86 4.27 6.31
CA LEU A 44 7.01 4.38 5.12
C LEU A 44 6.84 5.84 4.68
N ARG A 45 7.24 6.15 3.44
CA ARG A 45 7.23 7.52 2.88
C ARG A 45 6.17 7.71 1.82
N SER A 46 6.08 6.76 0.90
CA SER A 46 5.26 6.89 -0.30
C SER A 46 4.85 5.53 -0.84
N ILE A 47 3.78 5.53 -1.64
CA ILE A 47 3.27 4.39 -2.38
C ILE A 47 2.89 4.84 -3.80
N TYR A 48 3.09 3.97 -4.78
CA TYR A 48 2.73 4.25 -6.18
C TYR A 48 2.14 3.00 -6.83
N LEU A 49 1.07 3.19 -7.61
CA LEU A 49 0.42 2.11 -8.35
C LEU A 49 0.88 2.13 -9.81
N ASP A 50 1.41 1.00 -10.25
CA ASP A 50 1.56 0.67 -11.65
C ASP A 50 0.46 -0.32 -12.04
N GLU A 51 -0.69 0.22 -12.44
CA GLU A 51 -1.87 -0.56 -12.82
C GLU A 51 -1.67 -1.36 -14.11
N ALA A 52 -0.74 -0.94 -14.98
CA ALA A 52 -0.45 -1.67 -16.22
C ALA A 52 0.25 -3.01 -15.93
N ASN A 53 1.02 -3.06 -14.84
CA ASN A 53 1.78 -4.24 -14.41
C ASN A 53 1.26 -4.83 -13.08
N ASP A 54 0.04 -4.48 -12.65
CA ASP A 54 -0.57 -4.94 -11.40
C ASP A 54 0.39 -4.85 -10.19
N THR A 55 1.13 -3.75 -10.04
CA THR A 55 2.18 -3.62 -9.01
C THR A 55 2.01 -2.38 -8.14
N LEU A 56 2.10 -2.57 -6.81
CA LEU A 56 2.21 -1.52 -5.80
C LEU A 56 3.68 -1.35 -5.41
N PHE A 57 4.25 -0.20 -5.73
CA PHE A 57 5.56 0.22 -5.24
C PHE A 57 5.44 0.90 -3.88
N ILE A 58 6.30 0.52 -2.95
CA ILE A 58 6.29 1.00 -1.56
C ILE A 58 7.67 1.54 -1.22
N LEU A 59 7.77 2.86 -1.02
CA LEU A 59 9.00 3.53 -0.64
C LEU A 59 9.06 3.71 0.87
N THR A 60 10.13 3.22 1.47
CA THR A 60 10.38 3.31 2.92
C THR A 60 11.62 4.15 3.20
N LEU A 61 12.10 4.15 4.45
CA LEU A 61 13.32 4.86 4.79
C LEU A 61 14.56 4.28 4.09
N THR A 62 14.58 2.96 3.89
CA THR A 62 15.78 2.21 3.49
C THR A 62 15.63 1.51 2.14
N SER A 63 14.40 1.27 1.68
CA SER A 63 14.14 0.36 0.57
C SER A 63 12.97 0.82 -0.31
N LEU A 64 12.95 0.32 -1.54
CA LEU A 64 11.79 0.33 -2.43
C LEU A 64 11.34 -1.12 -2.63
N TYR A 65 10.11 -1.43 -2.22
CA TYR A 65 9.50 -2.74 -2.39
C TYR A 65 8.52 -2.71 -3.57
N ALA A 66 8.35 -3.85 -4.22
CA ALA A 66 7.30 -4.10 -5.19
C ALA A 66 6.39 -5.21 -4.65
N HIS A 67 5.10 -4.93 -4.53
CA HIS A 67 4.09 -5.86 -4.06
C HIS A 67 3.03 -6.05 -5.16
N PRO A 68 2.73 -7.28 -5.60
CA PRO A 68 1.65 -7.51 -6.57
C PRO A 68 0.31 -7.00 -6.03
N LEU A 69 -0.52 -6.41 -6.88
CA LEU A 69 -1.87 -6.04 -6.50
C LEU A 69 -2.72 -7.32 -6.36
N PRO A 70 -3.37 -7.53 -5.20
CA PRO A 70 -4.37 -8.58 -5.10
C PRO A 70 -5.53 -8.25 -6.04
N ARG A 71 -5.98 -9.23 -6.84
CA ARG A 71 -7.17 -9.10 -7.69
C ARG A 71 -8.46 -9.34 -6.92
#